data_AF-A0AAD9L5C3-F1
#
_entry.id   AF-A0AAD9L5C3-F1
#
_cell.length_a   1.000
_cell.length_b   1.000
_cell.length_c   1.000
_cell.angle_alpha   90.00
_cell.angle_beta   90.00
_cell.angle_gamma   90.00
#
_symmetry.space_group_name_H-M   'P 1'
#
loop_
_entity.id
_entity.type
_entity.pdbx_description
1 polymer ?
#
loop_
_entity_poly.entity_id
_entity_poly.type
_entity_poly.pdbx_seq_one_letter_code
_entity_poly.pdbx_strand_id
1 'polypeptide(L)' 'MREHLELFWSRVNIPKVLRAAEQAHLWAELVFLYDKYEEYDNAVLTMMSHPTDAWRENQFKVRGHS' A
#
# COMPACT_ATOMS: atom_id res chain seq x y z
N MET A 1 4.69 -9.97 -5.21
CA MET A 1 5.01 -9.37 -3.89
C MET A 1 3.76 -9.06 -3.09
N ARG A 2 2.75 -8.39 -3.67
CA ARG A 2 1.44 -8.13 -3.03
C ARG A 2 0.73 -9.37 -2.47
N GLU A 3 0.58 -10.45 -3.24
CA GLU A 3 -0.08 -11.68 -2.76
C GLU A 3 0.60 -12.27 -1.52
N HIS A 4 1.93 -12.13 -1.43
CA HIS A 4 2.70 -12.52 -0.26
C HIS A 4 2.44 -11.57 0.92
N LEU A 5 2.31 -10.26 0.68
CA LEU A 5 1.94 -9.31 1.73
C LEU A 5 0.48 -9.49 2.19
N GLU A 6 -0.46 -9.81 1.29
CA GLU A 6 -1.87 -10.08 1.62
C GLU A 6 -2.03 -11.32 2.52
N LEU A 7 -1.19 -12.34 2.35
CA LEU A 7 -1.21 -13.55 3.18
C LEU A 7 -0.44 -13.41 4.49
N PHE A 8 0.60 -12.57 4.55
CA PHE A 8 1.53 -12.55 5.67
C PHE A 8 1.60 -11.23 6.48
N TRP A 9 0.88 -10.16 6.10
CA TRP A 9 0.97 -8.85 6.74
C TRP A 9 0.78 -8.88 8.28
N SER A 10 -0.08 -9.74 8.82
CA SER A 10 -0.29 -9.87 10.27
C SER A 10 0.94 -10.41 11.03
N ARG A 11 1.89 -11.04 10.32
CA ARG A 11 3.11 -11.65 10.89
C ARG A 11 4.39 -10.90 10.51
N VAL A 12 4.29 -9.83 9.72
CA VAL A 12 5.46 -9.03 9.32
C VAL A 12 5.64 -7.84 10.26
N ASN A 13 6.89 -7.43 10.44
CA ASN A 13 7.19 -6.16 11.10
C ASN A 13 6.89 -5.01 10.12
N ILE A 14 5.66 -4.50 10.17
CA ILE A 14 5.16 -3.48 9.23
C ILE A 14 6.11 -2.26 9.12
N PRO A 15 6.63 -1.67 10.22
CA PRO A 15 7.61 -0.57 10.13
C PRO A 15 8.87 -0.89 9.32
N LYS A 16 9.38 -2.12 9.44
CA LYS A 16 10.57 -2.56 8.68
C LYS A 16 10.26 -2.71 7.20
N VAL A 17 9.09 -3.25 6.87
CA VAL A 17 8.67 -3.47 5.48
C VAL A 17 8.35 -2.13 4.80
N LEU A 18 7.76 -1.17 5.51
CA LEU A 18 7.54 0.19 5.00
C LEU A 18 8.84 0.84 4.53
N ARG A 19 9.89 0.81 5.36
CA ARG A 19 11.22 1.34 4.97
C ARG A 19 11.82 0.62 3.77
N ALA A 20 11.67 -0.70 3.69
CA ALA A 20 12.19 -1.47 2.56
C ALA A 20 11.41 -1.17 1.27
N ALA A 21 10.09 -1.03 1.35
CA ALA A 21 9.23 -0.67 0.22
C ALA A 21 9.53 0.76 -0.27
N GLU A 22 9.80 1.70 0.64
CA GLU A 22 10.21 3.07 0.31
C GLU A 22 11.54 3.09 -0.45
N GLN A 23 12.56 2.38 0.06
CA GLN A 23 13.87 2.30 -0.59
C GLN A 23 13.84 1.59 -1.95
N ALA A 24 12.92 0.63 -2.11
CA ALA A 24 12.74 -0.09 -3.36
C ALA A 24 11.79 0.63 -4.35
N HIS A 25 11.28 1.81 -3.99
CA HIS A 25 10.33 2.60 -4.77
C HIS A 25 9.04 1.81 -5.12
N LEU A 26 8.60 0.94 -4.20
CA LEU A 26 7.41 0.10 -4.34
C LEU A 26 6.18 0.84 -3.80
N TRP A 27 5.81 1.95 -4.43
CA TRP A 27 4.76 2.87 -3.95
C TRP A 27 3.40 2.19 -3.82
N ALA A 28 3.08 1.27 -4.74
CA ALA A 28 1.82 0.55 -4.75
C ALA A 28 1.69 -0.47 -3.61
N GLU A 29 2.79 -1.04 -3.13
CA GLU A 29 2.88 -1.89 -1.94
C GLU A 29 2.94 -1.05 -0.66
N LEU A 30 3.61 0.11 -0.71
CA LEU A 30 3.74 1.04 0.41
C LEU A 30 2.37 1.63 0.81
N VAL A 31 1.55 2.02 -0.15
CA VAL A 31 0.14 2.44 0.08
C VAL A 31 -0.68 1.31 0.69
N PHE A 32 -0.50 0.07 0.23
CA PHE A 32 -1.20 -1.09 0.79
C PHE A 32 -0.78 -1.37 2.24
N LEU A 33 0.50 -1.20 2.57
CA LEU A 33 1.00 -1.35 3.93
C LEU A 33 0.51 -0.24 4.85
N TYR A 34 0.45 1.01 4.37
CA TYR A 34 -0.11 2.12 5.14
C TYR A 34 -1.61 1.95 5.41
N ASP A 35 -2.40 1.48 4.44
CA ASP A 35 -3.83 1.11 4.63
C ASP A 35 -3.99 0.06 5.74
N LYS A 36 -3.16 -0.99 5.73
CA LYS A 36 -3.20 -2.06 6.74
C LYS A 36 -2.71 -1.64 8.12
N TYR A 37 -1.87 -0.61 8.18
CA TYR A 37 -1.35 -0.03 9.41
C TYR A 37 -2.19 1.14 9.93
N GLU A 38 -3.34 1.41 9.29
CA GLU A 38 -4.26 2.50 9.63
C GLU A 38 -3.65 3.91 9.50
N GLU A 39 -2.53 4.03 8.77
CA GLU A 39 -1.82 5.28 8.50
C GLU A 39 -2.33 5.92 7.19
N TYR A 40 -3.60 6.26 7.15
CA TYR A 40 -4.27 6.73 5.93
C TYR A 40 -3.70 8.05 5.40
N ASP A 41 -3.25 8.96 6.28
CA ASP A 41 -2.61 10.22 5.87
C ASP A 41 -1.35 9.96 5.03
N ASN A 42 -0.52 9.02 5.48
CA ASN A 42 0.71 8.65 4.78
C ASN A 42 0.41 7.89 3.47
N ALA A 43 -0.64 7.09 3.43
CA ALA A 43 -1.11 6.44 2.20
C ALA A 43 -1.50 7.50 1.15
N VAL A 44 -2.31 8.48 1.53
CA VAL A 44 -2.79 9.54 0.63
C VAL A 44 -1.64 10.44 0.17
N LEU A 45 -0.73 10.85 1.07
CA LEU A 45 0.46 11.62 0.72
C LEU A 45 1.35 10.91 -0.30
N THR A 46 1.53 9.59 -0.14
CA THR A 46 2.27 8.75 -1.08
C THR A 46 1.57 8.72 -2.44
N MET A 47 0.25 8.53 -2.46
CA MET A 47 -0.53 8.55 -3.71
C MET A 47 -0.49 9.91 -4.41
N MET A 48 -0.47 11.01 -3.66
CA MET A 48 -0.36 12.36 -4.21
C MET A 48 1.04 12.66 -4.76
N SER A 49 2.09 12.15 -4.11
CA SER A 49 3.49 12.40 -4.51
C SER A 49 3.91 11.53 -5.69
N HIS A 50 3.36 10.32 -5.80
CA HIS A 50 3.67 9.35 -6.85
C HIS A 50 2.42 8.84 -7.58
N PRO A 51 1.62 9.73 -8.19
CA PRO A 51 0.32 9.36 -8.74
C PRO A 51 0.42 8.31 -9.84
N THR A 52 1.42 8.36 -10.72
CA THR A 52 1.54 7.40 -11.85
C THR A 52 1.87 5.96 -11.41
N ASP A 53 2.61 5.81 -10.31
CA ASP A 53 3.08 4.51 -9.81
C ASP A 53 2.24 3.97 -8.64
N ALA A 54 1.63 4.87 -7.85
CA ALA A 54 0.76 4.51 -6.73
C ALA A 54 -0.71 4.34 -7.15
N TRP A 55 -1.16 5.04 -8.19
CA TRP A 55 -2.54 4.92 -8.68
C TRP A 55 -2.72 3.66 -9.52
N ARG A 56 -3.68 2.81 -9.13
CA ARG A 56 -4.16 1.71 -9.98
C ARG A 56 -5.67 1.78 -10.07
N GLU A 57 -6.19 1.86 -11.29
CA GLU A 57 -7.61 1.99 -11.65
C GLU A 57 -8.54 0.97 -10.94
N ASN A 58 -8.01 -0.18 -10.51
CA ASN A 58 -8.74 -1.24 -9.81
C ASN A 58 -8.85 -1.07 -8.29
N GLN A 59 -8.18 -0.10 -7.64
CA GLN A 59 -8.36 0.13 -6.19
C GLN A 59 -9.69 0.79 -5.85
N PHE A 60 -10.30 1.52 -6.80
CA PHE A 60 -11.55 2.25 -6.57
C PHE A 60 -12.81 1.43 -6.89
N LYS A 61 -12.69 0.27 -7.53
CA LYS A 61 -13.83 -0.36 -8.24
C LYS A 61 -14.58 -1.50 -7.54
N VAL A 62 -14.25 -1.90 -6.30
CA VAL A 62 -14.99 -3.00 -5.63
C VAL A 62 -15.34 -2.68 -4.18
N ARG A 63 -16.17 -1.66 -3.99
CA ARG A 63 -17.17 -1.62 -2.90
C ARG A 63 -18.51 -1.04 -3.39
N GLY A 64 -18.92 -1.48 -4.58
CA GLY A 64 -20.17 -1.03 -5.17
C GLY A 64 -20.65 -1.97 -6.25
N HIS A 65 -21.07 -3.18 -5.88
CA HIS A 65 -22.41 -3.70 -6.17
C HIS A 65 -22.55 -5.12 -5.60
N SER A 66 -23.78 -5.38 -5.16
CA SER A 66 -24.31 -6.49 -4.37
C SER A 66 -24.05 -7.90 -4.91
#